data_AF-A0A937FMZ0-F1
#
_entry.id   AF-A0A937FMZ0-F1
#
_cell.length_a   1.000
_cell.length_b   1.000
_cell.length_c   1.000
_cell.angle_alpha   90.00
_cell.angle_beta   90.00
_cell.angle_gamma   90.00
#
_symmetry.space_group_name_H-M   'P 1'
#
loop_
_entity.id
_entity.type
_entity.pdbx_description
1 polymer ?
#
loop_
_entity_poly.entity_id
_entity_poly.type
_entity_poly.pdbx_seq_one_letter_code
_entity_poly.pdbx_strand_id
1 'polypeptide(L)' 'MARGYAKLSVKDLADASGVAASTIKRIEAVEGVPNSSASNLDRIQQVLQGHGIRFLEQGEVADGPGVSLETERAT' A
#
# COMPACT_ATOMS: atom_id res chain seq x y z
N MET A 1 -3.28 4.22 -6.78
CA MET A 1 -2.50 4.25 -5.52
C MET A 1 -3.37 3.77 -4.36
N ALA A 2 -2.93 2.77 -3.59
CA ALA A 2 -3.77 2.07 -2.60
C ALA A 2 -4.21 2.93 -1.39
N ARG A 3 -3.34 3.82 -0.86
CA ARG A 3 -3.65 4.61 0.35
C ARG A 3 -4.89 5.49 0.24
N GLY A 4 -5.27 5.90 -0.98
CA GLY A 4 -6.48 6.68 -1.22
C GLY A 4 -7.74 5.91 -0.83
N TYR A 5 -7.78 4.61 -1.13
CA TYR A 5 -8.88 3.74 -0.74
C TYR A 5 -8.86 3.41 0.76
N ALA A 6 -7.67 3.35 1.36
CA ALA A 6 -7.48 3.21 2.80
C ALA A 6 -7.77 4.51 3.61
N LYS A 7 -8.12 5.61 2.92
CA LYS A 7 -8.34 6.96 3.50
C LYS A 7 -7.15 7.47 4.32
N LEU A 8 -5.92 7.08 3.94
CA LEU A 8 -4.69 7.53 4.59
C LEU A 8 -4.05 8.69 3.82
N SER A 9 -3.69 9.74 4.53
CA SER A 9 -2.73 10.72 4.01
C SER A 9 -1.32 10.11 3.98
N VAL A 10 -0.38 10.77 3.28
CA VAL A 10 1.04 10.38 3.32
C VAL A 10 1.59 10.44 4.73
N LYS A 11 1.11 11.38 5.56
CA LYS A 11 1.52 11.51 6.95
C LYS A 11 1.04 10.31 7.77
N ASP A 12 -0.25 9.96 7.65
CA ASP A 12 -0.81 8.84 8.41
C ASP A 12 -0.09 7.53 8.08
N LEU A 13 0.19 7.29 6.81
CA LEU A 13 0.95 6.11 6.38
C LEU A 13 2.41 6.15 6.86
N ALA A 14 3.05 7.31 6.87
CA ALA A 14 4.40 7.46 7.41
C ALA A 14 4.47 7.15 8.90
N ASP A 15 3.53 7.70 9.67
CA ASP A 15 3.45 7.53 11.12
C ASP A 15 3.16 6.06 11.47
N ALA A 16 2.21 5.42 10.77
CA ALA A 16 1.84 4.02 11.01
C ALA A 16 2.91 3.01 10.55
N SER A 17 3.53 3.23 9.40
CA SER A 17 4.55 2.30 8.86
C SER A 17 5.94 2.54 9.45
N GLY A 18 6.19 3.73 10.02
CA GLY A 18 7.53 4.21 10.41
C GLY A 18 8.47 4.45 9.22
N VAL A 19 7.96 4.56 8.00
CA VAL A 19 8.72 4.94 6.80
C VAL A 19 8.58 6.44 6.59
N ALA A 20 9.70 7.13 6.34
CA ALA A 20 9.68 8.58 6.14
C ALA A 20 8.74 9.01 5.00
N ALA A 21 7.95 10.06 5.21
CA ALA A 21 7.02 10.61 4.21
C ALA A 21 7.67 10.93 2.85
N SER A 22 8.94 11.36 2.85
CA SER A 22 9.72 11.59 1.62
C SER A 22 9.97 10.30 0.83
N THR A 23 10.20 9.18 1.52
CA THR A 23 10.36 7.86 0.89
C THR A 23 9.05 7.37 0.31
N ILE A 24 7.93 7.54 1.03
CA ILE A 24 6.59 7.20 0.51
C ILE A 24 6.28 8.02 -0.75
N LYS A 25 6.50 9.34 -0.74
CA LYS A 25 6.30 10.19 -1.93
C LYS A 25 7.16 9.74 -3.12
N ARG A 26 8.40 9.34 -2.89
CA ARG A 26 9.28 8.82 -3.94
C ARG A 26 8.80 7.49 -4.51
N ILE A 27 8.31 6.59 -3.64
CA ILE A 27 7.67 5.34 -4.07
C ILE A 27 6.45 5.64 -4.94
N GLU A 28 5.61 6.59 -4.53
CA GLU A 28 4.39 6.99 -5.23
C GLU A 28 4.61 7.69 -6.57
N ALA A 29 5.78 8.30 -6.79
CA ALA A 29 6.11 9.05 -8.00
C ALA A 29 6.68 8.19 -9.13
N VAL A 30 6.95 6.91 -8.88
CA VAL A 30 7.55 5.98 -9.85
C VAL A 30 6.47 5.04 -10.37
N GLU A 31 6.36 4.93 -11.69
CA GLU A 31 5.59 3.87 -12.33
C GLU A 31 6.39 2.55 -12.27
N GLY A 32 5.71 1.45 -11.95
CA GLY A 32 6.34 0.12 -11.81
C GLY A 32 6.98 -0.09 -10.43
N VAL A 33 8.12 -0.79 -10.38
CA VAL A 33 8.77 -1.18 -9.12
C VAL A 33 9.65 -0.03 -8.60
N PRO A 34 9.34 0.57 -7.43
CA PRO A 34 10.12 1.67 -6.88
C PRO A 34 11.46 1.19 -6.33
N ASN A 35 12.50 2.04 -6.43
CA ASN A 35 13.78 1.80 -5.76
C ASN A 35 13.69 2.12 -4.26
N SER A 36 13.25 1.14 -3.47
CA SER A 36 13.15 1.19 -2.01
C SER A 36 13.55 -0.17 -1.41
N SER A 37 13.91 -0.20 -0.12
CA SER A 37 14.23 -1.46 0.55
C SER A 37 12.98 -2.35 0.66
N ALA A 38 13.19 -3.66 0.57
CA ALA A 38 12.12 -4.65 0.76
C ALA A 38 11.42 -4.47 2.12
N SER A 39 12.16 -4.15 3.18
CA SER A 39 11.60 -3.88 4.50
C SER A 39 10.68 -2.65 4.53
N ASN A 40 11.01 -1.57 3.81
CA ASN A 40 10.12 -0.40 3.73
C ASN A 40 8.84 -0.73 2.96
N LEU A 41 8.95 -1.48 1.86
CA LEU A 41 7.80 -1.90 1.06
C LEU A 41 6.88 -2.81 1.85
N ASP A 42 7.43 -3.79 2.56
CA ASP A 42 6.69 -4.71 3.44
C ASP A 42 5.94 -3.98 4.56
N ARG A 43 6.60 -3.06 5.26
CA ARG A 43 5.95 -2.25 6.32
C ARG A 43 4.81 -1.39 5.78
N ILE A 44 4.97 -0.80 4.61
CA ILE A 44 3.91 -0.03 3.95
C ILE A 44 2.74 -0.97 3.56
N GLN A 45 3.06 -2.13 2.98
CA GLN A 45 2.06 -3.12 2.57
C GLN A 45 1.24 -3.61 3.76
N GLN A 46 1.89 -3.96 4.87
CA GLN A 46 1.24 -4.43 6.10
C GLN A 46 0.28 -3.37 6.69
N VAL A 47 0.68 -2.10 6.71
CA VAL A 47 -0.21 -1.02 7.16
C VAL A 47 -1.43 -0.91 6.25
N LEU A 48 -1.24 -0.92 4.93
CA LEU A 48 -2.37 -0.86 3.99
C LEU A 48 -3.31 -2.06 4.17
N GLN A 49 -2.76 -3.25 4.39
CA GLN A 49 -3.52 -4.46 4.70
C GLN A 49 -4.32 -4.34 6.00
N GLY A 50 -3.71 -3.79 7.05
CA GLY A 50 -4.40 -3.46 8.30
C GLY A 50 -5.55 -2.46 8.14
N HIS A 51 -5.57 -1.71 7.04
CA HIS A 51 -6.63 -0.76 6.67
C HIS A 51 -7.57 -1.31 5.57
N GLY A 52 -7.64 -2.64 5.41
CA GLY A 52 -8.61 -3.30 4.53
C GLY A 52 -8.21 -3.38 3.05
N ILE A 53 -6.94 -3.12 2.72
CA ILE A 53 -6.41 -3.31 1.36
C ILE A 53 -5.86 -4.74 1.23
N ARG A 54 -6.35 -5.52 0.28
CA ARG A 54 -5.71 -6.79 -0.08
C ARG A 54 -4.96 -6.64 -1.39
N PHE A 55 -3.67 -6.97 -1.40
CA PHE A 55 -2.87 -7.06 -2.63
C PHE A 55 -3.18 -8.38 -3.31
N LEU A 56 -3.41 -8.33 -4.62
CA LEU A 56 -3.69 -9.49 -5.45
C LEU A 56 -2.41 -9.97 -6.12
N GLU A 57 -2.24 -11.28 -6.19
CA GLU A 57 -1.14 -11.87 -6.94
C GLU A 57 -1.38 -11.67 -8.45
N GLN A 58 -0.30 -11.59 -9.22
CA GLN A 58 -0.39 -11.45 -10.67
C GLN A 58 -1.16 -12.64 -11.28
N GLY A 59 -2.13 -12.34 -12.14
CA GLY A 59 -2.92 -13.35 -12.85
C GLY A 59 -4.14 -13.90 -12.07
N GLU A 60 -4.42 -13.40 -10.86
CA GLU A 60 -5.57 -13.86 -10.06
C GLU A 60 -6.92 -13.30 -10.56
N VAL A 61 -6.92 -12.11 -11.20
CA VAL A 61 -8.13 -11.46 -11.76
C VAL A 61 -7.86 -10.75 -13.11
N ALA A 62 -6.65 -10.22 -13.33
CA ALA A 62 -6.21 -9.55 -14.57
C ALA A 62 -4.70 -9.74 -14.83
N ASP A 63 -4.22 -9.35 -16.01
CA ASP A 63 -2.82 -9.48 -16.46
C ASP A 63 -1.79 -8.65 -15.65
N GLY A 64 -2.22 -7.92 -14.62
CA GLY A 64 -1.38 -7.01 -13.84
C GLY A 64 -1.63 -7.07 -12.34
N PRO A 65 -0.75 -6.43 -11.54
CA PRO A 65 -0.94 -6.32 -10.10
C PRO A 65 -2.22 -5.56 -9.77
N GLY A 66 -2.87 -5.95 -8.68
CA GLY A 66 -4.15 -5.36 -8.28
C GLY A 66 -4.27 -5.22 -6.78
N VAL A 67 -5.29 -4.46 -6.37
CA VAL A 67 -5.75 -4.41 -4.98
C VAL A 67 -7.26 -4.62 -4.95
N SER A 68 -7.74 -5.29 -3.91
CA SER A 68 -9.17 -5.36 -3.56
C SER A 68 -9.40 -4.73 -2.19
N LEU A 69 -10.64 -4.30 -1.95
CA LEU A 69 -11.08 -3.79 -0.66
C LEU A 69 -11.79 -4.91 0.07
N GLU A 70 -11.43 -5.11 1.34
CA GLU A 70 -12.19 -5.99 2.20
C GLU A 70 -13.60 -5.38 2.39
N THR A 71 -14.62 -6.12 1.98
CA THR A 71 -16.00 -5.83 2.35
C THR A 71 -16.12 -6.04 3.85
N GLU A 72 -16.71 -5.06 4.54
CA GLU A 72 -16.87 -4.94 6.00
C GLU A 72 -16.77 -6.28 6.75
N ARG A 73 -15.78 -6.43 7.63
CA ARG A 73 -16.00 -7.32 8.78
C ARG A 73 -16.89 -6.57 9.75
N ALA A 74 -18.04 -7.20 10.02
CA ALA A 74 -18.96 -6.87 11.07
C ALA A 74 -18.24 -6.54 12.39
N THR A 75 -18.90 -5.63 13.11
CA THR A 75 -18.71 -5.16 14.49
C THR A 75 -17.92 -6.08 15.41
#